data_AF-A0A846YGA9-F1
#
_entry.id   AF-A0A846YGA9-F1
#
_cell.length_a   1.000
_cell.length_b   1.000
_cell.length_c   1.000
_cell.angle_alpha   90.00
_cell.angle_beta   90.00
_cell.angle_gamma   90.00
#
_symmetry.space_group_name_H-M   'P 1'
#
loop_
_entity.id
_entity.type
_entity.pdbx_description
1 polymer ?
#
loop_
_entity_poly.entity_id
_entity_poly.type
_entity_poly.pdbx_seq_one_letter_code
_entity_poly.pdbx_strand_id
1 'polypeptide(L)'
;MNTPEQPILDVAHGDKALSQQATRALRILAQHSSDPDLKNQISDIASGRSSARELMNNPAFNHILDNVAPAAIRWAAETPAAERERLAEQGQADLDRLSMESTVPETQPTPPIDVADRPSGDSAANAPEASPSRNTQPARDPKKSWRDIVVTPDEPDEDDLYFQERRRRGWLE
;
A
#
# COMPACT_ATOMS: atom_id res chain seq x y z
N MET A 1 -20.70 -11.91 5.02
CA MET A 1 -19.32 -12.33 4.74
C MET A 1 -18.49 -11.07 4.53
N ASN A 2 -17.45 -10.85 5.33
CA ASN A 2 -16.48 -9.77 5.10
C ASN A 2 -15.41 -10.33 4.16
N THR A 3 -15.46 -10.01 2.87
CA THR A 3 -14.28 -10.18 2.01
C THR A 3 -13.16 -9.32 2.59
N PRO A 4 -11.98 -9.89 2.90
CA PRO A 4 -10.87 -9.09 3.39
C PRO A 4 -10.54 -8.05 2.32
N GLU A 5 -10.68 -6.76 2.66
CA GLU A 5 -10.18 -5.69 1.80
C GLU A 5 -8.71 -5.97 1.51
N GLN A 6 -8.34 -5.97 0.23
CA GLN A 6 -6.94 -6.15 -0.14
C GLN A 6 -6.14 -4.98 0.46
N PRO A 7 -5.01 -5.26 1.13
CA PRO A 7 -4.21 -4.23 1.77
C PRO A 7 -3.71 -3.25 0.71
N ILE A 8 -3.93 -1.96 0.94
CA ILE A 8 -3.36 -0.91 0.10
C ILE A 8 -1.89 -0.80 0.46
N LEU A 9 -1.02 -1.08 -0.51
CA LEU A 9 0.42 -0.96 -0.35
C LEU A 9 0.82 0.52 -0.30
N ASP A 10 1.66 0.87 0.66
CA ASP A 10 2.16 2.25 0.86
C ASP A 10 2.83 2.82 -0.41
N VAL A 11 3.47 1.96 -1.22
CA VAL A 11 4.06 2.33 -2.52
C VAL A 11 3.06 2.98 -3.48
N ALA A 12 1.77 2.69 -3.32
CA ALA A 12 0.72 3.20 -4.17
C ALA A 12 0.17 4.56 -3.72
N HIS A 13 0.67 5.15 -2.62
CA HIS A 13 0.19 6.44 -2.09
C HIS A 13 -1.34 6.53 -1.94
N GLY A 14 -2.00 5.41 -1.64
CA GLY A 14 -3.46 5.33 -1.53
C GLY A 14 -4.19 4.94 -2.82
N ASP A 15 -3.51 4.81 -3.95
CA ASP A 15 -4.10 4.34 -5.20
C ASP A 15 -4.36 2.82 -5.17
N LYS A 16 -5.64 2.44 -5.23
CA LYS A 16 -6.07 1.04 -5.16
C LYS A 16 -5.65 0.25 -6.40
N ALA A 17 -5.71 0.84 -7.59
CA ALA A 17 -5.35 0.16 -8.84
C ALA A 17 -3.86 -0.09 -8.92
N LEU A 18 -3.06 0.92 -8.58
CA LEU A 18 -1.61 0.78 -8.50
C LEU A 18 -1.21 -0.23 -7.42
N SER A 19 -1.89 -0.23 -6.27
CA SER A 19 -1.67 -1.23 -5.22
C SER A 19 -1.93 -2.65 -5.73
N GLN A 20 -3.02 -2.88 -6.45
CA GLN A 20 -3.33 -4.20 -7.01
C GLN A 20 -2.32 -4.64 -8.06
N GLN A 21 -1.89 -3.72 -8.94
CA GLN A 21 -0.86 -4.02 -9.92
C GLN A 21 0.46 -4.39 -9.23
N ALA A 22 0.86 -3.65 -8.20
CA ALA A 22 2.03 -3.96 -7.39
C ALA A 22 1.90 -5.33 -6.70
N THR A 23 0.76 -5.65 -6.10
CA THR A 23 0.50 -6.98 -5.51
C THR A 23 0.58 -8.10 -6.56
N ARG A 24 0.05 -7.89 -7.77
CA ARG A 24 0.14 -8.87 -8.87
C ARG A 24 1.61 -9.09 -9.28
N ALA A 25 2.38 -8.02 -9.46
CA ALA A 25 3.80 -8.09 -9.77
C ALA A 25 4.61 -8.82 -8.69
N LEU A 26 4.35 -8.53 -7.42
CA LEU A 26 4.95 -9.21 -6.28
C LEU A 26 4.64 -10.72 -6.30
N ARG A 27 3.39 -11.12 -6.56
CA ARG A 27 3.03 -12.54 -6.66
C ARG A 27 3.78 -13.26 -7.78
N ILE A 28 3.98 -12.62 -8.93
CA ILE A 28 4.77 -13.17 -10.03
C ILE A 28 6.23 -13.36 -9.58
N LEU A 29 6.82 -12.36 -8.91
CA LEU A 29 8.18 -12.47 -8.37
C LEU A 29 8.30 -13.63 -7.37
N ALA A 30 7.33 -13.82 -6.47
CA ALA A 30 7.32 -14.94 -5.54
C ALA A 30 7.24 -16.30 -6.26
N GLN A 31 6.48 -16.42 -7.34
CA GLN A 31 6.38 -17.66 -8.12
C GLN A 31 7.69 -18.05 -8.80
N HIS A 32 8.44 -17.05 -9.29
CA HIS A 32 9.70 -17.26 -10.00
C HIS A 32 10.94 -17.24 -9.11
N SER A 33 10.82 -16.82 -7.86
CA SER A 33 11.93 -16.92 -6.89
C SER A 33 12.24 -18.39 -6.59
N SER A 34 13.51 -18.71 -6.40
CA SER A 34 13.97 -20.00 -5.85
C SER A 34 14.31 -19.89 -4.35
N ASP A 35 14.46 -18.67 -3.82
CA ASP A 35 14.80 -18.40 -2.43
C ASP A 35 13.53 -18.37 -1.54
N PRO A 36 13.46 -19.21 -0.48
CA PRO A 36 12.28 -19.32 0.37
C PRO A 36 12.06 -18.08 1.25
N ASP A 37 13.12 -17.41 1.70
CA ASP A 37 13.02 -16.23 2.56
C ASP A 37 12.47 -15.05 1.77
N LEU A 38 12.95 -14.88 0.54
CA LEU A 38 12.43 -13.89 -0.41
C LEU A 38 10.95 -14.14 -0.73
N LYS A 39 10.54 -15.39 -0.93
CA LYS A 39 9.12 -15.74 -1.15
C LYS A 39 8.24 -15.34 0.01
N ASN A 40 8.68 -15.64 1.22
CA ASN A 40 7.95 -15.32 2.44
C ASN A 40 7.82 -13.80 2.59
N GLN A 41 8.92 -13.08 2.41
CA GLN A 41 8.91 -11.62 2.52
C GLN A 41 8.01 -10.95 1.46
N ILE A 42 8.05 -11.41 0.21
CA ILE A 42 7.16 -10.93 -0.84
C ILE A 42 5.69 -11.20 -0.50
N SER A 43 5.39 -12.36 0.09
CA SER A 43 4.05 -12.73 0.54
C SER A 43 3.58 -11.87 1.73
N ASP A 44 4.50 -11.54 2.65
CA ASP A 44 4.24 -10.65 3.77
C ASP A 44 3.90 -9.23 3.28
N ILE A 45 4.61 -8.72 2.27
CA ILE A 45 4.31 -7.43 1.64
C ILE A 45 2.98 -7.48 0.91
N ALA A 46 2.73 -8.52 0.10
CA ALA A 46 1.47 -8.69 -0.62
C ALA A 46 0.24 -8.82 0.31
N SER A 47 0.46 -9.22 1.58
CA SER A 47 -0.57 -9.29 2.62
C SER A 47 -0.59 -8.07 3.55
N GLY A 48 0.23 -7.04 3.28
CA GLY A 48 0.29 -5.81 4.08
C GLY A 48 0.93 -5.98 5.46
N ARG A 49 1.59 -7.12 5.72
CA ARG A 49 2.31 -7.39 6.99
C ARG A 49 3.74 -6.85 7.00
N SER A 50 4.26 -6.50 5.83
CA SER A 50 5.59 -5.91 5.63
C SER A 50 5.51 -4.82 4.54
N SER A 51 6.59 -4.06 4.36
CA SER A 51 6.66 -2.93 3.42
C SER A 51 7.63 -3.19 2.26
N ALA A 52 7.38 -2.53 1.12
CA ALA A 52 8.31 -2.55 -0.01
C ALA A 52 9.71 -2.02 0.38
N ARG A 53 9.80 -1.09 1.35
CA ARG A 53 11.07 -0.59 1.86
C ARG A 53 11.88 -1.69 2.56
N GLU A 54 11.21 -2.62 3.23
CA GLU A 54 11.88 -3.76 3.88
C GLU A 54 12.42 -4.77 2.86
N LEU A 55 11.74 -4.93 1.71
CA LEU A 55 12.22 -5.76 0.59
C LEU A 55 13.57 -5.29 0.06
N MET A 56 13.79 -3.97 -0.02
CA MET A 56 15.05 -3.38 -0.48
C MET A 56 16.24 -3.71 0.42
N ASN A 57 15.98 -4.13 1.67
CA ASN A 57 17.04 -4.55 2.59
C ASN A 57 17.35 -6.06 2.48
N ASN A 58 16.61 -6.80 1.64
CA ASN A 58 16.84 -8.24 1.46
C ASN A 58 18.01 -8.52 0.51
N PRO A 59 19.03 -9.29 0.94
CA PRO A 59 20.18 -9.62 0.09
C PRO A 59 19.84 -10.39 -1.18
N ALA A 60 18.91 -11.35 -1.13
CA ALA A 60 18.48 -12.13 -2.28
C ALA A 60 17.75 -11.26 -3.31
N PHE A 61 16.91 -10.32 -2.84
CA PHE A 61 16.28 -9.34 -3.73
C PHE A 61 17.30 -8.39 -4.37
N ASN A 62 18.26 -7.89 -3.59
CA ASN A 62 19.30 -7.01 -4.11
C ASN A 62 20.18 -7.70 -5.15
N HIS A 63 20.50 -8.99 -4.96
CA HIS A 63 21.22 -9.76 -5.98
C HIS A 63 20.41 -9.86 -7.28
N ILE A 64 19.09 -10.00 -7.22
CA ILE A 64 18.25 -9.98 -8.43
C ILE A 64 18.29 -8.60 -9.07
N LEU A 65 18.12 -7.53 -8.29
CA LEU A 65 18.18 -6.15 -8.76
C LEU A 65 19.51 -5.83 -9.44
N ASP A 66 20.65 -6.23 -8.86
CA ASP A 66 21.98 -5.99 -9.40
C ASP A 66 22.16 -6.62 -10.80
N ASN A 67 21.47 -7.73 -11.07
CA ASN A 67 21.52 -8.40 -12.37
C ASN A 67 20.59 -7.76 -13.42
N VAL A 68 19.44 -7.20 -13.02
CA VAL A 68 18.43 -6.67 -13.96
C VAL A 68 18.50 -5.15 -14.15
N ALA A 69 18.92 -4.41 -13.12
CA ALA A 69 18.92 -2.94 -13.11
C ALA A 69 19.82 -2.34 -14.21
N PRO A 70 21.04 -2.85 -14.47
CA PRO A 70 21.89 -2.26 -15.52
C PRO A 70 21.24 -2.33 -16.91
N ALA A 71 20.56 -3.44 -17.22
CA ALA A 71 19.85 -3.61 -18.48
C ALA A 71 18.63 -2.67 -18.56
N ALA A 72 17.85 -2.57 -17.49
CA ALA A 72 16.70 -1.68 -17.42
C ALA A 72 17.08 -0.20 -17.55
N ILE A 73 18.15 0.24 -16.88
CA ILE A 73 18.67 1.61 -16.97
C ILE A 73 19.12 1.92 -18.40
N ARG A 74 19.84 0.99 -19.05
CA ARG A 74 20.27 1.17 -20.44
C ARG A 74 19.08 1.29 -21.39
N TRP A 75 18.12 0.37 -21.27
CA TRP A 75 16.89 0.42 -22.04
C TRP A 75 16.17 1.77 -21.86
N ALA A 76 16.03 2.24 -20.62
CA ALA A 76 15.39 3.53 -20.34
C ALA A 76 16.15 4.72 -20.96
N ALA A 77 17.48 4.69 -20.95
CA ALA A 77 18.32 5.74 -21.55
C ALA A 77 18.28 5.73 -23.09
N GLU A 78 18.16 4.55 -23.71
CA GLU A 78 18.12 4.37 -25.16
C GLU A 78 16.72 4.56 -25.75
N THR A 79 15.67 4.55 -24.92
CA THR A 79 14.28 4.67 -25.39
C THR A 79 14.00 6.11 -25.89
N PRO A 80 13.61 6.29 -27.18
CA PRO A 80 13.28 7.60 -27.73
C PRO A 80 12.10 8.27 -27.00
N ALA A 81 12.06 9.61 -26.97
CA ALA A 81 11.01 10.36 -26.27
C ALA A 81 9.58 10.00 -26.72
N ALA A 82 9.36 9.86 -28.04
CA ALA A 82 8.07 9.47 -28.59
C ALA A 82 7.63 8.06 -28.14
N GLU A 83 8.58 7.12 -28.04
CA GLU A 83 8.26 5.78 -27.55
C GLU A 83 7.99 5.79 -26.04
N ARG A 84 8.72 6.60 -25.27
CA ARG A 84 8.43 6.79 -23.83
C ARG A 84 7.03 7.35 -23.59
N GLU A 85 6.60 8.33 -24.39
CA GLU A 85 5.26 8.89 -24.31
C GLU A 85 4.20 7.83 -24.64
N ARG A 86 4.39 7.07 -25.72
CA ARG A 86 3.49 5.96 -26.08
C ARG A 86 3.38 4.91 -24.97
N LEU A 87 4.50 4.54 -24.35
CA LEU A 87 4.53 3.58 -23.24
C LEU A 87 3.86 4.13 -21.99
N ALA A 88 3.98 5.44 -21.72
CA ALA A 88 3.31 6.10 -20.61
C ALA A 88 1.78 6.13 -20.82
N GLU A 89 1.32 6.48 -22.03
CA GLU A 89 -0.11 6.44 -22.39
C GLU A 89 -0.69 5.03 -22.26
N GLN A 90 0.05 4.02 -22.73
CA GLN A 90 -0.35 2.63 -22.58
C GLN A 90 -0.44 2.23 -21.09
N GLY A 91 0.56 2.58 -20.29
CA GLY A 91 0.57 2.29 -18.86
C GLY A 91 -0.59 2.96 -18.12
N GLN A 92 -0.92 4.21 -18.48
CA GLN A 92 -2.07 4.91 -17.90
C GLN A 92 -3.38 4.23 -18.27
N ALA A 93 -3.56 3.84 -19.53
CA ALA A 93 -4.77 3.13 -19.97
C ALA A 93 -4.96 1.78 -19.24
N ASP A 94 -3.87 1.07 -18.95
CA ASP A 94 -3.92 -0.19 -18.19
C ASP A 94 -4.27 0.05 -16.72
N LEU A 95 -3.75 1.12 -16.09
CA LEU A 95 -4.12 1.54 -14.73
C LEU A 95 -5.58 1.98 -14.64
N ASP A 96 -6.06 2.73 -15.63
CA ASP A 96 -7.46 3.16 -15.71
C ASP A 96 -8.39 1.95 -15.82
N ARG A 97 -8.03 0.96 -16.66
CA ARG A 97 -8.78 -0.31 -16.76
C ARG A 97 -8.85 -1.03 -15.41
N LEU A 98 -7.72 -1.13 -14.68
CA LEU A 98 -7.68 -1.77 -13.36
C LEU A 98 -8.52 -1.03 -12.32
N SER A 99 -8.55 0.31 -12.41
CA SER A 99 -9.37 1.17 -11.55
C SER A 99 -10.85 0.91 -11.77
N MET A 100 -11.27 0.74 -13.02
CA MET A 100 -12.65 0.38 -13.38
C MET A 100 -13.00 -1.04 -12.94
N GLU A 101 -12.11 -2.01 -13.14
CA GLU A 101 -12.36 -3.41 -12.78
C GLU A 101 -12.42 -3.63 -11.26
N SER A 102 -11.70 -2.81 -10.48
CA SER A 102 -11.77 -2.77 -9.01
C SER A 102 -13.15 -2.41 -8.43
N THR A 103 -14.10 -1.97 -9.26
CA THR A 103 -15.50 -1.75 -8.87
C THR A 103 -16.40 -2.98 -9.04
N VAL A 104 -15.89 -4.05 -9.67
CA VAL A 104 -16.59 -5.32 -9.83
C VAL A 104 -15.88 -6.37 -8.96
N PRO A 105 -16.56 -7.06 -8.03
CA PRO A 105 -15.95 -8.12 -7.26
C PRO A 105 -15.56 -9.27 -8.20
N GLU A 106 -14.26 -9.41 -8.44
CA GLU A 106 -13.66 -10.48 -9.23
C GLU A 106 -13.89 -11.82 -8.49
N THR A 107 -14.97 -12.53 -8.85
CA THR A 107 -15.18 -13.93 -8.52
C THR A 107 -14.06 -14.75 -9.18
N GLN A 108 -12.98 -14.97 -8.44
CA GLN A 108 -12.02 -15.99 -8.79
C GLN A 108 -12.74 -17.36 -8.76
N PRO A 109 -12.60 -18.21 -9.79
CA PRO A 109 -13.06 -19.58 -9.73
C PRO A 109 -12.14 -20.34 -8.78
N THR A 110 -12.61 -20.57 -7.55
CA THR A 110 -11.99 -21.54 -6.63
C THR A 110 -11.95 -22.91 -7.31
N PRO A 111 -10.78 -23.56 -7.44
CA PRO A 111 -10.75 -24.97 -7.79
C PRO A 111 -11.46 -25.77 -6.68
N PRO A 112 -12.18 -26.86 -7.01
CA PRO A 112 -12.93 -27.62 -6.03
C PRO A 112 -11.96 -28.27 -5.04
N ILE A 113 -11.96 -27.79 -3.80
CA ILE A 113 -11.28 -28.46 -2.70
C ILE A 113 -12.18 -29.61 -2.29
N ASP A 114 -11.74 -30.82 -2.63
CA ASP A 114 -12.33 -32.08 -2.17
C ASP A 114 -12.06 -32.20 -0.66
N VAL A 115 -13.06 -31.86 0.16
CA VAL A 115 -12.95 -31.94 1.63
C VAL A 115 -13.32 -33.35 2.06
N ALA A 116 -12.38 -34.28 1.93
CA ALA A 116 -12.42 -35.55 2.62
C ALA A 116 -11.54 -35.49 3.88
N ASP A 117 -12.25 -35.50 5.01
CA ASP A 117 -11.87 -36.09 6.28
C ASP A 117 -10.82 -35.37 7.16
N ARG A 118 -11.32 -34.69 8.20
CA ARG A 118 -10.57 -34.49 9.44
C ARG A 118 -11.56 -34.42 10.61
N PRO A 119 -11.44 -35.31 11.62
CA PRO A 119 -12.44 -35.43 12.67
C PRO A 119 -12.34 -34.30 13.70
N SER A 120 -13.51 -33.84 14.12
CA SER A 120 -13.76 -32.86 15.17
C SER A 120 -13.18 -33.30 16.51
N GLY A 121 -12.30 -32.48 17.09
CA GLY A 121 -11.88 -32.56 18.48
C GLY A 121 -12.56 -31.47 19.29
N ASP A 122 -13.52 -31.86 20.12
CA ASP A 122 -14.13 -31.03 21.16
C ASP A 122 -13.09 -30.49 22.14
N SER A 123 -13.16 -29.19 22.45
CA SER A 123 -12.66 -28.64 23.72
C SER A 123 -13.32 -27.30 24.00
N ALA A 124 -14.43 -27.36 24.74
CA ALA A 124 -15.01 -26.24 25.45
C ALA A 124 -14.56 -26.26 26.92
N ALA A 125 -14.51 -25.06 27.51
CA ALA A 125 -14.40 -24.72 28.93
C ALA A 125 -12.99 -24.65 29.55
N ASN A 126 -12.49 -23.42 29.73
CA ASN A 126 -12.40 -22.79 31.06
C ASN A 126 -11.77 -21.37 31.00
N ALA A 127 -12.43 -20.43 31.67
CA ALA A 127 -11.90 -19.18 32.25
C ALA A 127 -12.20 -19.27 33.77
N PRO A 128 -11.57 -18.53 34.73
CA PRO A 128 -11.30 -17.08 34.67
C PRO A 128 -10.12 -16.52 35.53
N GLU A 129 -10.05 -15.17 35.64
CA GLU A 129 -9.35 -14.29 36.62
C GLU A 129 -7.83 -13.99 36.41
N ALA A 130 -7.24 -12.81 36.63
CA ALA A 130 -7.57 -11.56 37.35
C ALA A 130 -6.80 -10.31 36.79
N SER A 131 -7.26 -9.09 37.14
CA SER A 131 -6.71 -7.72 36.82
C SER A 131 -5.52 -7.28 37.72
N PRO A 132 -5.02 -6.00 37.82
CA PRO A 132 -5.17 -4.75 37.04
C PRO A 132 -3.84 -3.93 36.83
N SER A 133 -3.80 -2.87 36.00
CA SER A 133 -3.21 -1.54 36.36
C SER A 133 -3.27 -0.47 35.27
N ARG A 134 -3.45 0.76 35.75
CA ARG A 134 -3.67 2.05 35.08
C ARG A 134 -2.44 2.57 34.34
N ASN A 135 -2.67 3.32 33.27
CA ASN A 135 -1.98 4.60 33.12
C ASN A 135 -2.95 5.68 32.62
N THR A 136 -2.92 6.82 33.29
CA THR A 136 -3.89 7.93 33.29
C THR A 136 -3.73 8.87 32.08
N GLN A 137 -4.81 9.04 31.30
CA GLN A 137 -5.00 10.21 30.42
C GLN A 137 -5.74 11.32 31.20
N PRO A 138 -5.36 12.61 31.08
CA PRO A 138 -6.18 13.70 31.58
C PRO A 138 -7.44 13.87 30.70
N ALA A 139 -8.56 14.12 31.37
CA ALA A 139 -9.90 14.17 30.81
C ALA A 139 -10.03 15.22 29.68
N ARG A 140 -10.45 14.77 28.50
CA ARG A 140 -10.95 15.63 27.41
C ARG A 140 -12.46 15.51 27.36
N ASP A 141 -13.13 16.66 27.37
CA ASP A 141 -14.57 16.79 27.23
C ASP A 141 -15.12 15.97 26.04
N PRO A 142 -16.14 15.12 26.24
CA PRO A 142 -16.59 14.13 25.24
C PRO A 142 -17.44 14.72 24.10
N LYS A 143 -17.38 16.02 23.83
CA LYS A 143 -18.25 16.69 22.84
C LYS A 143 -17.56 17.58 21.81
N LYS A 144 -16.22 17.58 21.73
CA LYS A 144 -15.51 18.29 20.66
C LYS A 144 -14.84 17.30 19.72
N SER A 145 -15.37 17.25 18.50
CA SER A 145 -14.76 16.58 17.36
C SER A 145 -13.36 17.14 17.14
N TRP A 146 -12.37 16.28 16.92
CA TRP A 146 -11.01 16.66 16.55
C TRP A 146 -10.94 17.49 15.25
N ARG A 147 -12.05 17.57 14.50
CA ARG A 147 -12.20 18.40 13.30
C ARG A 147 -12.38 19.89 13.61
N ASP A 148 -12.68 20.25 14.86
CA ASP A 148 -12.93 21.66 15.27
C ASP A 148 -11.75 22.28 16.02
N ILE A 149 -10.63 21.57 16.17
CA ILE A 149 -9.42 22.11 16.80
C ILE A 149 -8.61 22.80 15.70
N VAL A 150 -8.94 24.07 15.43
CA VAL A 150 -8.11 24.95 14.61
C VAL A 150 -6.93 25.40 15.47
N VAL A 151 -5.77 24.77 15.27
CA VAL A 151 -4.50 25.25 15.82
C VAL A 151 -3.90 26.21 14.80
N THR A 152 -4.20 27.49 14.91
CA THR A 152 -3.45 28.53 14.20
C THR A 152 -2.16 28.82 14.97
N PRO A 153 -0.97 28.61 14.39
CA PRO A 153 0.28 29.08 14.99
C PRO A 153 0.27 30.61 15.11
N ASP A 154 0.90 31.15 16.16
CA ASP A 154 0.92 32.60 16.44
C ASP A 154 1.76 33.40 15.42
N GLU A 155 2.52 32.73 14.56
CA GLU A 155 3.35 33.33 13.52
C GLU A 155 2.79 32.99 12.12
N PRO A 156 2.72 33.97 11.19
CA PRO A 156 2.28 33.71 9.83
C PRO A 156 3.28 32.76 9.14
N ASP A 157 2.75 31.72 8.51
CA ASP A 157 3.56 30.79 7.73
C ASP A 157 3.97 31.38 6.37
N GLU A 158 4.87 30.68 5.66
CA GLU A 158 5.38 31.14 4.36
C GLU A 158 4.25 31.31 3.33
N ASP A 159 3.19 30.51 3.47
CA ASP A 159 2.00 30.58 2.61
C ASP A 159 1.18 31.84 2.91
N ASP A 160 0.96 32.19 4.18
CA ASP A 160 0.30 33.43 4.59
C ASP A 160 1.04 34.67 4.05
N LEU A 161 2.37 34.66 4.09
CA LEU A 161 3.21 35.74 3.54
C LEU A 161 3.08 35.83 2.02
N TYR A 162 3.09 34.70 1.34
CA TYR A 162 2.92 34.62 -0.11
C TYR A 162 1.58 35.20 -0.59
N PHE A 163 0.48 34.87 0.10
CA PHE A 163 -0.84 35.40 -0.24
C PHE A 163 -1.00 36.87 0.12
N GLN A 164 -0.38 37.34 1.21
CA GLN A 164 -0.33 38.77 1.55
C GLN A 164 0.44 39.57 0.50
N GLU A 165 1.56 39.06 0.01
CA GLU A 165 2.35 39.73 -1.02
C GLU A 165 1.56 39.87 -2.34
N ARG A 166 0.82 38.83 -2.74
CA ARG A 166 -0.02 38.91 -3.94
C ARG A 166 -1.23 39.83 -3.80
N ARG A 167 -1.88 39.86 -2.64
CA ARG A 167 -2.94 40.84 -2.36
C ARG A 167 -2.38 42.27 -2.42
N ARG A 168 -1.18 42.52 -1.86
CA ARG A 168 -0.52 43.84 -1.97
C ARG A 168 -0.15 44.22 -3.40
N ARG A 169 0.19 43.24 -4.24
CA ARG A 169 0.50 43.47 -5.66
C ARG A 169 -0.74 43.62 -6.54
N GLY A 170 -1.95 43.38 -6.02
CA GLY A 170 -3.22 43.47 -6.76
C GLY A 170 -3.50 42.28 -7.67
N TRP A 171 -2.92 41.11 -7.37
CA TRP A 171 -3.06 39.89 -8.19
C TRP A 171 -4.15 38.96 -7.65
N LEU A 172 -4.60 39.19 -6.41
CA LEU A 172 -5.75 38.56 -5.78
C LEU A 172 -6.66 39.68 -5.26
N GLU A 173 -7.92 39.71 -5.69
CA GLU A 173 -9.02 40.46 -5.05
C GLU A 173 -9.79 39.56 -4.08
#